data_AF-A0A3A6PZH7-F1
#
_entry.id   AF-A0A3A6PZH7-F1
#
_cell.length_a   1.000
_cell.length_b   1.000
_cell.length_c   1.000
_cell.angle_alpha   90.00
_cell.angle_beta   90.00
_cell.angle_gamma   90.00
#
_symmetry.space_group_name_H-M   'P 1'
#
loop_
_entity.id
_entity.type
_entity.pdbx_description
1 polymer ?
#
loop_
_entity_poly.entity_id
_entity_poly.type
_entity_poly.pdbx_seq_one_letter_code
_entity_poly.pdbx_strand_id
1 'polypeptide(L)'
;MTDIINKILGVVIAFTLLVGAPLVITALQKDLTMNRSVLNEMTNLIDKVSDNGRLSEQDLSEFYVNISSHGMAMDGTISRYMKVVNPDAAGGTVTSYMLVDDHKHWNTGDIIKVRVRAVDFSGAQRLQNYLLRLTPPKFDQTLAGMIRK
;
A
#
# COMPACT_ATOMS: atom_id res chain seq x y z
N MET A 1 -24.35 49.30 1.68
CA MET A 1 -23.72 48.43 2.71
C MET A 1 -23.56 46.99 2.24
N THR A 2 -24.56 46.40 1.58
CA THR A 2 -24.51 45.03 1.02
C THR A 2 -23.34 44.80 0.04
N ASP A 3 -23.00 45.82 -0.75
CA ASP A 3 -21.94 45.73 -1.78
C ASP A 3 -20.52 45.69 -1.17
N ILE A 4 -20.30 46.37 -0.04
CA ILE A 4 -19.01 46.32 0.68
C ILE A 4 -18.85 44.96 1.37
N ILE A 5 -19.92 44.43 1.96
CA ILE A 5 -19.92 43.10 2.60
C ILE A 5 -19.62 42.01 1.56
N ASN A 6 -20.26 42.06 0.39
CA ASN A 6 -19.99 41.10 -0.69
C ASN A 6 -18.55 41.18 -1.21
N LYS A 7 -17.96 42.37 -1.32
CA LYS A 7 -16.55 42.52 -1.71
C LYS A 7 -15.59 41.95 -0.67
N ILE A 8 -15.82 42.22 0.61
CA ILE A 8 -15.00 41.66 1.70
C ILE A 8 -15.12 40.14 1.72
N LEU A 9 -16.33 39.60 1.60
CA LEU A 9 -16.56 38.15 1.56
C LEU A 9 -15.86 37.50 0.34
N GLY A 10 -15.94 38.14 -0.82
CA GLY A 10 -15.27 37.68 -2.05
C GLY A 10 -13.75 37.63 -1.90
N VAL A 11 -13.14 38.64 -1.25
CA VAL A 11 -11.70 38.67 -0.97
C VAL A 11 -11.31 37.57 0.01
N VAL A 12 -12.09 37.33 1.07
CA VAL A 12 -11.81 36.25 2.03
C VAL A 12 -11.90 34.88 1.35
N ILE A 13 -12.94 34.63 0.55
CA ILE A 13 -13.10 33.36 -0.17
C ILE A 13 -11.94 33.15 -1.16
N ALA A 14 -11.59 34.17 -1.95
CA ALA A 14 -10.47 34.12 -2.87
C ALA A 14 -9.16 33.81 -2.13
N PHE A 15 -8.91 34.44 -0.99
CA PHE A 15 -7.72 34.18 -0.18
C PHE A 15 -7.69 32.75 0.36
N THR A 16 -8.81 32.24 0.90
CA THR A 16 -8.89 30.85 1.37
C THR A 16 -8.70 29.83 0.25
N LEU A 17 -9.16 30.09 -0.96
CA LEU A 17 -8.92 29.21 -2.10
C LEU A 17 -7.46 29.26 -2.56
N LEU A 18 -6.86 30.45 -2.61
CA LEU A 18 -5.50 30.64 -3.09
C LEU A 18 -4.47 30.03 -2.14
N VAL A 19 -4.74 30.03 -0.82
CA VAL A 19 -3.86 29.39 0.17
C VAL A 19 -4.24 27.93 0.42
N GLY A 20 -5.53 27.62 0.50
CA GLY A 20 -6.04 26.29 0.84
C GLY A 20 -5.85 25.27 -0.29
N ALA A 21 -6.11 25.65 -1.54
CA ALA A 21 -5.98 24.74 -2.68
C ALA A 21 -4.56 24.19 -2.88
N PRO A 22 -3.48 25.01 -2.93
CA PRO A 22 -2.13 24.47 -3.12
C PRO A 22 -1.67 23.63 -1.93
N LEU A 23 -2.11 23.95 -0.71
CA LEU A 23 -1.81 23.16 0.49
C LEU A 23 -2.45 21.77 0.42
N VAL A 24 -3.70 21.65 -0.04
CA VAL A 24 -4.33 20.35 -0.26
C VAL A 24 -3.66 19.58 -1.41
N ILE A 25 -3.33 20.25 -2.52
CA ILE A 25 -2.69 19.61 -3.67
C ILE A 25 -1.31 19.04 -3.31
N THR A 26 -0.48 19.80 -2.60
CA THR A 26 0.86 19.35 -2.17
C THR A 26 0.78 18.20 -1.19
N ALA A 27 -0.20 18.23 -0.27
CA ALA A 27 -0.48 17.15 0.67
C ALA A 27 -0.85 15.85 -0.08
N LEU A 28 -1.76 15.93 -1.06
CA LEU A 28 -2.16 14.78 -1.88
C LEU A 28 -1.01 14.25 -2.75
N GLN A 29 -0.18 15.13 -3.32
CA GLN A 29 1.00 14.73 -4.10
C GLN A 29 2.03 13.96 -3.25
N LYS A 30 2.20 14.36 -1.98
CA LYS A 30 3.06 13.64 -1.03
C LYS A 30 2.52 12.23 -0.76
N ASP A 31 1.22 12.12 -0.49
CA ASP A 31 0.57 10.81 -0.26
C ASP A 31 0.67 9.90 -1.50
N LEU A 32 0.49 10.44 -2.71
CA LEU A 32 0.64 9.68 -3.96
C LEU A 32 2.06 9.19 -4.19
N THR A 33 3.06 10.04 -3.93
CA THR A 33 4.47 9.68 -4.05
C THR A 33 4.81 8.56 -3.07
N MET A 34 4.36 8.69 -1.83
CA MET A 34 4.55 7.68 -0.78
C MET A 34 3.89 6.35 -1.17
N ASN A 35 2.63 6.36 -1.63
CA ASN A 35 1.94 5.16 -2.09
C ASN A 35 2.72 4.44 -3.20
N ARG A 36 3.28 5.19 -4.15
CA ARG A 36 4.12 4.64 -5.22
C ARG A 36 5.40 4.02 -4.68
N SER A 37 6.07 4.69 -3.73
CA SER A 37 7.27 4.14 -3.08
C SER A 37 6.98 2.82 -2.38
N VAL A 38 5.88 2.71 -1.62
CA VAL A 38 5.48 1.47 -0.95
C VAL A 38 5.19 0.35 -1.95
N LEU A 39 4.48 0.65 -3.03
CA LEU A 39 4.19 -0.33 -4.08
C LEU A 39 5.48 -0.82 -4.77
N ASN A 40 6.47 0.05 -4.93
CA ASN A 40 7.78 -0.35 -5.44
C ASN A 40 8.48 -1.29 -4.46
N GLU A 41 8.46 -1.02 -3.15
CA GLU A 41 9.10 -1.91 -2.16
C GLU A 41 8.40 -3.25 -2.03
N MET A 42 7.07 -3.26 -2.15
CA MET A 42 6.30 -4.51 -2.26
C MET A 42 6.70 -5.30 -3.50
N THR A 43 6.88 -4.63 -4.64
CA THR A 43 7.29 -5.29 -5.90
C THR A 43 8.73 -5.82 -5.78
N ASN A 44 9.65 -5.02 -5.25
CA ASN A 44 11.04 -5.42 -5.01
C ASN A 44 11.14 -6.65 -4.10
N LEU A 45 10.34 -6.71 -3.04
CA LEU A 45 10.28 -7.90 -2.18
C LEU A 45 9.75 -9.12 -2.95
N ILE A 46 8.65 -8.96 -3.70
CA ILE A 46 8.05 -10.04 -4.50
C ILE A 46 9.06 -10.56 -5.52
N ASP A 47 9.78 -9.69 -6.22
CA ASP A 47 10.78 -10.06 -7.22
C ASP A 47 11.97 -10.78 -6.56
N LYS A 48 12.47 -10.26 -5.42
CA LYS A 48 13.56 -10.88 -4.67
C LYS A 48 13.20 -12.30 -4.20
N VAL A 49 11.96 -12.52 -3.73
CA VAL A 49 11.47 -13.85 -3.36
C VAL A 49 11.24 -14.74 -4.58
N SER A 50 10.68 -14.18 -5.66
CA SER A 50 10.43 -14.89 -6.91
C SER A 50 11.71 -15.44 -7.55
N ASP A 51 12.81 -14.67 -7.47
CA ASP A 51 14.08 -15.03 -8.11
C ASP A 51 14.98 -15.91 -7.24
N ASN A 52 14.96 -15.70 -5.92
CA ASN A 52 15.80 -16.47 -4.99
C ASN A 52 15.12 -17.74 -4.45
N GLY A 53 13.79 -17.85 -4.51
CA GLY A 53 13.02 -18.98 -3.96
C GLY A 53 13.13 -19.13 -2.44
N ARG A 54 13.59 -18.08 -1.75
CA ARG A 54 13.87 -18.05 -0.31
C ARG A 54 13.54 -16.66 0.23
N LEU A 55 13.01 -16.61 1.44
CA LEU A 55 12.78 -15.37 2.17
C LEU A 55 13.63 -15.38 3.44
N SER A 56 14.68 -14.57 3.48
CA SER A 56 15.52 -14.42 4.67
C SER A 56 14.84 -13.55 5.72
N GLU A 57 15.12 -13.80 7.00
CA GLU A 57 14.71 -12.92 8.10
C GLU A 57 15.32 -11.51 7.94
N GLN A 58 16.50 -11.41 7.35
CA GLN A 58 17.11 -10.12 7.02
C GLN A 58 16.29 -9.35 5.98
N ASP A 59 15.82 -10.02 4.92
CA ASP A 59 15.03 -9.40 3.86
C ASP A 59 13.67 -8.91 4.38
N LEU A 60 13.07 -9.69 5.29
CA LEU A 60 11.86 -9.31 6.02
C LEU A 60 12.09 -8.05 6.86
N SER A 61 13.17 -8.01 7.64
CA SER A 61 13.50 -6.87 8.47
C SER A 61 13.74 -5.60 7.65
N GLU A 62 14.46 -5.73 6.53
CA GLU A 62 14.72 -4.65 5.58
C GLU A 62 13.41 -4.13 4.97
N PHE A 63 12.51 -5.03 4.57
CA PHE A 63 11.20 -4.66 4.05
C PHE A 63 10.35 -3.89 5.08
N TYR A 64 10.30 -4.36 6.33
CA TYR A 64 9.56 -3.66 7.38
C TYR A 64 10.14 -2.28 7.68
N VAL A 65 11.47 -2.15 7.71
CA VAL A 65 12.15 -0.86 7.87
C VAL A 65 11.85 0.07 6.69
N ASN A 66 11.97 -0.42 5.45
CA ASN A 66 11.77 0.39 4.25
C ASN A 66 10.34 0.91 4.14
N ILE A 67 9.33 0.07 4.40
CA ILE A 67 7.94 0.53 4.40
C ILE A 67 7.69 1.57 5.49
N SER A 68 8.24 1.35 6.69
CA SER A 68 8.08 2.31 7.80
C SER A 68 8.80 3.65 7.54
N SER A 69 9.84 3.65 6.69
CA SER A 69 10.64 4.84 6.36
C SER A 69 9.88 5.87 5.51
N HIS A 70 8.78 5.47 4.86
CA HIS A 70 8.02 6.35 3.96
C HIS A 70 7.06 7.32 4.70
N GLY A 71 7.14 7.40 6.04
CA GLY A 71 6.54 8.48 6.81
C GLY A 71 5.14 8.20 7.36
N MET A 72 4.65 6.97 7.24
CA MET A 72 3.49 6.47 7.98
C MET A 72 3.80 5.10 8.57
N ALA A 73 3.26 4.83 9.76
CA ALA A 73 3.34 3.50 10.35
C ALA A 73 2.46 2.56 9.53
N MET A 74 3.07 1.55 8.91
CA MET A 74 2.36 0.54 8.14
C MET A 74 2.69 -0.84 8.68
N ASP A 75 1.73 -1.73 8.55
CA ASP A 75 1.83 -3.14 8.86
C ASP A 75 1.85 -3.95 7.56
N GLY A 76 2.76 -4.92 7.48
CA GLY A 76 2.99 -5.75 6.30
C GLY A 76 2.70 -7.22 6.60
N THR A 77 1.65 -7.77 6.03
CA THR A 77 1.35 -9.20 6.11
C THR A 77 1.83 -9.90 4.83
N ILE A 78 2.69 -10.90 4.99
CA ILE A 78 3.15 -11.76 3.91
C ILE A 78 2.43 -13.10 4.06
N SER A 79 1.91 -13.63 2.96
CA SER A 79 1.22 -14.91 2.91
C SER A 79 1.72 -15.72 1.74
N ARG A 80 2.05 -16.98 1.97
CA ARG A 80 2.40 -17.94 0.93
C ARG A 80 1.20 -18.79 0.54
N TYR A 81 0.98 -18.93 -0.75
CA TYR A 81 0.02 -19.87 -1.33
C TYR A 81 0.76 -20.92 -2.14
N MET A 82 0.81 -22.15 -1.61
CA MET A 82 1.50 -23.26 -2.26
C MET A 82 0.60 -23.92 -3.32
N LYS A 83 1.18 -24.24 -4.47
CA LYS A 83 0.49 -24.97 -5.54
C LYS A 83 0.37 -26.45 -5.17
N VAL A 84 -0.86 -26.94 -5.05
CA VAL A 84 -1.16 -28.36 -4.79
C VAL A 84 -1.90 -28.93 -6.00
N VAL A 85 -1.28 -29.89 -6.67
CA VAL A 85 -1.90 -30.66 -7.76
C VAL A 85 -2.62 -31.85 -7.14
N ASN A 86 -3.94 -31.75 -7.01
CA ASN A 86 -4.76 -32.86 -6.55
C ASN A 86 -5.18 -33.72 -7.74
N PRO A 87 -4.99 -35.05 -7.67
CA PRO A 87 -5.56 -35.95 -8.66
C PRO A 87 -7.08 -35.98 -8.49
N ASP A 88 -7.81 -35.68 -9.56
CA ASP A 88 -9.26 -35.86 -9.60
C ASP A 88 -9.56 -37.33 -9.94
N ALA A 89 -10.52 -37.93 -9.23
CA ALA A 89 -10.94 -39.31 -9.42
C ALA A 89 -11.50 -39.58 -10.84
N ALA A 90 -11.80 -38.53 -11.62
CA ALA A 90 -12.28 -38.59 -13.00
C ALA A 90 -11.18 -38.48 -14.09
N GLY A 91 -9.89 -38.56 -13.73
CA GLY A 91 -8.77 -38.58 -14.69
C GLY A 91 -8.23 -37.20 -15.10
N GLY A 92 -8.63 -36.14 -14.39
CA GLY A 92 -8.08 -34.79 -14.51
C GLY A 92 -7.08 -34.45 -13.39
N THR A 93 -6.30 -33.39 -13.58
CA THR A 93 -5.53 -32.76 -12.49
C THR A 93 -6.12 -31.39 -12.17
N VAL A 94 -6.56 -31.19 -10.93
CA VAL A 94 -7.01 -29.88 -10.46
C VAL A 94 -5.86 -29.23 -9.69
N THR A 95 -5.42 -28.07 -10.18
CA THR A 95 -4.45 -27.25 -9.45
C THR A 95 -5.21 -26.38 -8.45
N SER A 96 -4.92 -26.58 -7.16
CA SER A 96 -5.44 -25.76 -6.07
C SER A 96 -4.31 -25.00 -5.38
N TYR A 97 -4.61 -23.88 -4.74
CA TYR A 97 -3.65 -23.10 -3.97
C TYR A 97 -4.05 -23.12 -2.50
N MET A 98 -3.14 -23.57 -1.63
CA MET A 98 -3.37 -23.64 -0.19
C MET A 98 -2.50 -22.62 0.54
N LEU A 99 -3.06 -21.94 1.53
CA LEU A 99 -2.27 -21.08 2.42
C LEU A 99 -1.32 -21.96 3.24
N VAL A 100 -0.03 -21.64 3.23
CA VAL A 100 1.01 -22.38 3.95
C VAL A 100 1.77 -21.43 4.87
N ASP A 101 1.92 -21.82 6.14
CA ASP A 101 2.60 -21.02 7.17
C ASP A 101 4.14 -21.14 7.10
N ASP A 102 4.69 -22.05 6.30
CA ASP A 102 6.13 -22.11 6.05
C ASP A 102 6.54 -21.05 5.02
N HIS A 103 7.24 -20.02 5.50
CA HIS A 103 7.74 -18.91 4.70
C HIS A 103 9.22 -19.07 4.29
N LYS A 104 9.90 -20.14 4.74
CA LYS A 104 11.36 -20.29 4.55
C LYS A 104 11.74 -20.99 3.25
N HIS A 105 10.92 -21.93 2.78
CA HIS A 105 11.20 -22.72 1.57
C HIS A 105 10.11 -22.48 0.54
N TRP A 106 10.43 -21.95 -0.63
CA TRP A 106 9.43 -21.71 -1.68
C TRP A 106 9.62 -22.69 -2.83
N ASN A 107 8.50 -23.17 -3.39
CA ASN A 107 8.53 -24.07 -4.55
C ASN A 107 8.12 -23.32 -5.82
N THR A 108 8.64 -23.77 -6.96
CA THR A 108 8.32 -23.21 -8.28
C THR A 108 6.80 -23.26 -8.52
N GLY A 109 6.20 -22.12 -8.82
CA GLY A 109 4.75 -22.00 -9.05
C GLY A 109 3.91 -21.66 -7.81
N ASP A 110 4.52 -21.46 -6.65
CA ASP A 110 3.84 -20.88 -5.48
C ASP A 110 3.58 -19.38 -5.70
N ILE A 111 2.54 -18.86 -5.04
CA ILE A 111 2.16 -17.44 -5.09
C ILE A 111 2.52 -16.80 -3.75
N ILE A 112 3.33 -15.74 -3.79
CA ILE A 112 3.53 -14.82 -2.67
C ILE A 112 2.48 -13.72 -2.74
N LYS A 113 1.81 -13.46 -1.62
CA LYS A 113 0.89 -12.33 -1.46
C LYS A 113 1.40 -11.43 -0.34
N VAL A 114 1.59 -10.15 -0.67
CA VAL A 114 2.03 -9.11 0.27
C VAL A 114 0.89 -8.11 0.42
N ARG A 115 0.39 -7.95 1.64
CA ARG A 115 -0.59 -6.92 2.01
C ARG A 115 0.10 -5.89 2.87
N VAL A 116 0.00 -4.62 2.50
CA VAL A 116 0.49 -3.51 3.33
C VAL A 116 -0.68 -2.62 3.70
N ARG A 117 -0.86 -2.40 4.99
CA ARG A 117 -1.92 -1.57 5.56
C ARG A 117 -1.34 -0.47 6.43
N ALA A 118 -1.75 0.76 6.20
CA ALA A 118 -1.41 1.87 7.08
C ALA A 118 -2.16 1.73 8.42
N VAL A 119 -1.41 1.71 9.53
CA VAL A 119 -1.94 1.71 10.88
C VAL A 119 -2.46 3.11 11.24
N ASP A 120 -1.73 4.14 10.83
CA ASP A 120 -2.03 5.54 11.12
C ASP A 120 -2.38 6.35 9.86
N PHE A 121 -3.04 7.50 10.05
CA PHE A 121 -3.32 8.47 9.00
C PHE A 121 -2.06 9.26 8.66
N SER A 122 -1.85 9.54 7.37
CA SER A 122 -0.75 10.43 6.96
C SER A 122 -0.96 11.85 7.52
N GLY A 123 0.13 12.62 7.64
CA GLY A 123 0.04 14.03 8.03
C GLY A 123 -0.84 14.86 7.09
N ALA A 124 -0.88 14.49 5.80
CA ALA A 124 -1.75 15.10 4.80
C ALA A 124 -3.22 14.76 5.05
N GLN A 125 -3.54 13.49 5.35
CA GLN A 125 -4.90 13.06 5.70
C GLN A 125 -5.40 13.73 6.98
N ARG A 126 -4.54 13.92 7.97
CA ARG A 126 -4.88 14.67 9.21
C ARG A 126 -5.22 16.13 8.91
N LEU A 127 -4.42 16.77 8.07
CA LEU A 127 -4.64 18.17 7.64
C LEU A 127 -5.94 18.31 6.83
N GLN A 128 -6.22 17.34 5.95
CA GLN A 128 -7.47 17.28 5.18
C GLN A 128 -8.68 17.08 6.10
N ASN A 129 -8.58 16.22 7.11
CA ASN A 129 -9.65 16.02 8.08
C ASN A 129 -9.89 17.29 8.92
N TYR A 130 -8.84 18.04 9.26
CA TYR A 130 -8.99 19.30 10.00
C TYR A 130 -9.66 20.40 9.16
N LEU A 131 -9.22 20.59 7.91
CA LEU A 131 -9.70 21.66 7.03
C LEU A 131 -11.06 21.36 6.38
N LEU A 132 -11.22 20.14 5.87
CA LEU A 132 -12.37 19.76 5.03
C LEU A 132 -13.32 18.77 5.72
N ARG A 133 -12.96 18.27 6.91
CA ARG A 133 -13.69 17.18 7.61
C ARG A 133 -13.89 15.95 6.73
N LEU A 134 -12.97 15.72 5.79
CA LEU A 134 -12.94 14.53 4.96
C LEU A 134 -12.02 13.52 5.64
N THR A 135 -12.52 12.30 5.87
CA THR A 135 -11.72 11.18 6.36
C THR A 135 -11.42 10.25 5.18
N PRO A 136 -10.32 10.49 4.44
CA PRO A 136 -9.94 9.58 3.36
C PRO A 136 -9.65 8.18 3.92
N PRO A 137 -9.94 7.12 3.14
CA PRO A 137 -9.64 5.76 3.56
C PRO A 137 -8.13 5.58 3.76
N LYS A 138 -7.77 4.77 4.75
CA LYS A 138 -6.37 4.40 5.01
C LYS A 138 -5.82 3.59 3.84
N PHE A 139 -4.51 3.67 3.63
CA PHE A 139 -3.83 2.87 2.62
C PHE A 139 -3.96 1.37 2.96
N ASP A 140 -4.50 0.59 2.02
CA ASP A 140 -4.60 -0.86 2.08
C ASP A 140 -4.40 -1.38 0.66
N GLN A 141 -3.24 -1.96 0.39
CA GLN A 141 -2.90 -2.50 -0.92
C GLN A 141 -2.39 -3.92 -0.78
N THR A 142 -2.79 -4.76 -1.74
CA THR A 142 -2.34 -6.14 -1.85
C THR A 142 -1.71 -6.37 -3.20
N LEU A 143 -0.47 -6.85 -3.21
CA LEU A 143 0.19 -7.34 -4.42
C LEU A 143 0.46 -8.82 -4.29
N ALA A 144 0.44 -9.52 -5.41
CA ALA A 144 0.76 -10.93 -5.48
C ALA A 144 1.69 -11.20 -6.66
N GLY A 145 2.64 -12.12 -6.47
CA GLY A 145 3.55 -12.58 -7.50
C GLY A 145 3.70 -14.09 -7.46
N MET A 146 4.00 -14.69 -8.61
CA MET A 146 4.27 -16.12 -8.75
C MET A 146 5.78 -16.35 -8.77
N ILE A 147 6.23 -17.38 -8.08
CA ILE A 147 7.64 -17.76 -8.03
C ILE A 147 8.04 -18.52 -9.28
N ARG A 148 9.12 -18.07 -9.90
CA ARG A 148 9.57 -18.53 -11.22
C ARG A 148 10.69 -19.56 -11.17
N LYS A 149 11.40 -19.68 -10.04
CA LYS A 149 12.48 -20.65 -9.82
C LYS A 149 12.13 -21.66 -8.74
#